data_AF-G9L4D7-F1
#
_entry.id   AF-G9L4D7-F1
#
_cell.length_a   1.000
_cell.length_b   1.000
_cell.length_c   1.000
_cell.angle_alpha   90.00
_cell.angle_beta   90.00
_cell.angle_gamma   90.00
#
_symmetry.space_group_name_H-M   'P 1'
#
loop_
_entity.id
_entity.type
_entity.pdbx_description
1 polymer ?
#
loop_
_entity_poly.entity_id
_entity_poly.type
_entity_poly.pdbx_seq_one_letter_code
_entity_poly.pdbx_strand_id
1 'polypeptide(L)' 'KPTDLSFYNWDSHIAVWNSTPNYQVIADNPEGLLFKYKRDRKILNVDPKSSPGDNSTRTPIQTELYIQVVLFDHISRRKT' A
#
# COMPACT_ATOMS: atom_id res chain seq x y z
N LYS A 1 6.26 12.79 1.76
CA LYS A 1 5.01 13.59 1.72
C LYS A 1 4.46 13.80 0.29
N PRO A 2 5.16 14.44 -0.67
CA PRO A 2 4.66 14.52 -2.06
C PRO A 2 4.80 13.19 -2.83
N THR A 3 5.74 12.35 -2.39
CA THR A 3 6.09 11.07 -3.04
C THR A 3 5.40 9.87 -2.41
N ASP A 4 4.66 10.08 -1.31
CA ASP A 4 4.03 8.99 -0.57
C ASP A 4 2.76 8.58 -1.32
N LEU A 5 2.53 7.27 -1.43
CA LEU A 5 1.32 6.74 -2.06
C LEU A 5 0.06 7.18 -1.31
N SER A 6 0.13 7.24 0.01
CA SER A 6 -0.90 7.85 0.83
C SER A 6 -0.34 8.25 2.19
N PHE A 7 -0.99 9.22 2.83
CA PHE A 7 -0.82 9.47 4.26
C PHE A 7 -2.13 10.01 4.84
N TYR A 8 -2.28 9.81 6.15
CA TYR A 8 -3.32 10.44 6.94
C TYR A 8 -2.66 11.39 7.93
N ASN A 9 -3.09 12.66 7.91
CA ASN A 9 -2.69 13.63 8.92
C ASN A 9 -3.72 13.62 10.06
N TRP A 10 -3.30 13.16 11.24
CA TRP A 10 -4.13 13.10 12.44
C TRP A 10 -4.55 14.48 12.94
N ASP A 11 -3.71 15.51 12.78
CA ASP A 11 -4.00 16.85 13.30
C ASP A 11 -5.09 17.56 12.47
N SER A 12 -5.02 17.42 11.15
CA SER A 12 -5.95 18.08 10.23
C SER A 12 -7.11 17.18 9.80
N HIS A 13 -7.08 15.90 10.15
CA HIS A 13 -8.00 14.86 9.67
C HIS A 13 -8.08 14.74 8.14
N ILE A 14 -6.99 15.07 7.43
CA ILE A 14 -6.93 15.01 5.97
C ILE A 14 -6.20 13.74 5.55
N ALA A 15 -6.87 12.94 4.73
CA ALA A 15 -6.25 11.86 3.97
C ALA A 15 -5.82 12.39 2.59
N VAL A 16 -4.59 12.08 2.19
CA VAL A 16 -4.07 12.37 0.85
C VAL A 16 -3.58 11.07 0.22
N TRP A 17 -3.82 10.90 -1.07
CA TRP A 17 -3.32 9.77 -1.84
C TRP A 17 -2.83 10.22 -3.22
N ASN A 18 -1.69 9.68 -3.63
CA ASN A 18 -1.00 10.06 -4.86
C ASN A 18 -0.67 8.80 -5.67
N SER A 19 -1.45 8.54 -6.73
CA SER A 19 -1.11 7.49 -7.67
C SER A 19 0.21 7.83 -8.39
N THR A 20 1.11 6.86 -8.49
CA THR A 20 2.41 7.01 -9.16
C THR A 20 2.37 6.35 -10.54
N PRO A 21 3.43 6.46 -11.38
CA PRO A 21 3.50 5.70 -12.63
C PRO A 21 3.38 4.18 -12.45
N ASN A 22 3.79 3.65 -11.28
CA ASN A 22 3.78 2.22 -10.98
C ASN A 22 2.52 1.75 -10.25
N TYR A 23 1.98 2.57 -9.33
CA TYR A 23 0.86 2.18 -8.48
C TYR A 23 -0.34 3.11 -8.67
N GLN A 24 -1.52 2.52 -8.76
CA GLN A 24 -2.79 3.22 -8.57
C GLN A 24 -3.22 3.05 -7.12
N VAL A 25 -3.61 4.15 -6.48
CA VAL A 25 -4.21 4.12 -5.13
C VAL A 25 -5.72 4.06 -5.28
N ILE A 26 -6.36 3.13 -4.58
CA ILE A 26 -7.81 2.94 -4.55
C ILE A 26 -8.26 3.20 -3.10
N ALA A 27 -8.77 4.40 -2.86
CA ALA A 27 -9.10 4.91 -1.52
C ALA A 27 -10.62 4.92 -1.23
N ASP A 28 -11.45 4.65 -2.24
CA ASP A 28 -12.92 4.62 -2.21
C ASP A 28 -13.50 3.20 -2.05
N ASN A 29 -12.64 2.20 -1.86
CA ASN A 29 -13.08 0.82 -1.64
C ASN A 29 -13.68 0.66 -0.23
N PRO A 30 -14.90 0.10 -0.08
CA PRO A 30 -15.54 -0.11 1.22
C PRO A 30 -14.73 -0.97 2.19
N GLU A 31 -13.90 -1.88 1.68
CA GLU A 31 -13.05 -2.77 2.50
C GLU A 31 -11.74 -2.10 2.95
N GLY A 32 -11.53 -0.83 2.58
CA GLY A 32 -10.36 -0.05 2.96
C GLY A 32 -9.37 0.19 1.82
N LEU A 33 -8.22 0.74 2.18
CA LEU A 33 -7.20 1.21 1.24
C LEU A 33 -6.54 0.06 0.48
N LEU A 34 -6.50 0.16 -0.84
CA LEU A 34 -5.78 -0.77 -1.70
C LEU A 34 -4.78 -0.05 -2.59
N PHE A 35 -3.70 -0.74 -2.92
CA PHE A 35 -2.77 -0.32 -3.97
C PHE A 35 -2.80 -1.32 -5.12
N LYS A 36 -2.85 -0.84 -6.35
CA LYS A 36 -2.84 -1.70 -7.54
C LYS A 36 -1.59 -1.44 -8.33
N TYR A 37 -0.77 -2.47 -8.51
CA TYR A 37 0.38 -2.37 -9.41
C TYR A 37 -0.12 -2.30 -10.85
N LYS A 38 0.22 -1.23 -11.57
CA LYS A 38 -0.40 -0.90 -12.86
C LYS A 38 -0.02 -1.89 -13.96
N ARG A 39 1.20 -2.44 -13.91
CA ARG A 39 1.75 -3.26 -15.00
C ARG A 39 1.05 -4.62 -15.14
N ASP A 40 0.83 -5.33 -14.03
CA ASP A 40 0.17 -6.63 -14.03
C ASP A 40 -1.23 -6.62 -13.38
N ARG A 41 -1.68 -5.43 -12.95
CA ARG A 41 -3.00 -5.15 -12.37
C ARG A 41 -3.25 -5.88 -11.05
N LYS A 42 -2.22 -6.44 -10.40
CA LYS A 42 -2.38 -7.11 -9.10
C LYS A 42 -2.61 -6.10 -7.97
N ILE A 43 -3.46 -6.53 -7.04
CA ILE A 43 -3.82 -5.75 -5.85
C ILE A 43 -2.86 -6.11 -4.72
N LEU A 44 -2.39 -5.07 -4.05
CA LEU A 44 -1.70 -5.11 -2.79
C LEU A 44 -2.63 -4.55 -1.72
N ASN A 45 -3.09 -5.43 -0.83
CA ASN A 45 -4.00 -5.07 0.25
C ASN A 45 -3.20 -4.81 1.53
N VAL A 46 -3.38 -3.60 2.11
CA VAL A 46 -2.65 -3.18 3.32
C VAL A 46 -3.41 -3.40 4.61
N ASP A 47 -4.63 -3.93 4.57
CA ASP A 47 -5.36 -4.33 5.77
C ASP A 47 -4.61 -5.46 6.51
N PRO A 48 -4.20 -5.28 7.78
CA PRO A 48 -3.51 -6.29 8.57
C PRO A 48 -4.30 -7.60 8.73
N LYS A 49 -5.63 -7.57 8.61
CA LYS A 49 -6.50 -8.74 8.76
C LYS A 49 -6.72 -9.51 7.46
N SER A 50 -6.30 -8.94 6.34
CA SER A 50 -6.44 -9.52 5.00
C SER A 50 -5.11 -10.05 4.46
N SER A 51 -5.19 -10.94 3.47
CA SER A 51 -4.02 -11.35 2.69
C SER A 51 -3.43 -10.16 1.92
N PRO A 52 -2.09 -10.02 1.82
CA PRO A 52 -1.47 -8.92 1.08
C PRO A 52 -1.76 -8.93 -0.43
N GLY A 53 -2.28 -10.04 -0.96
CA GLY A 53 -2.61 -10.21 -2.37
C GLY A 53 -1.62 -11.07 -3.14
N ASP A 54 -1.94 -11.38 -4.39
CA ASP A 54 -1.13 -12.23 -5.25
C ASP A 54 0.28 -11.65 -5.45
N ASN A 55 1.28 -12.54 -5.49
CA ASN A 55 2.69 -12.19 -5.67
C ASN A 55 3.20 -11.13 -4.68
N SER A 56 2.55 -11.03 -3.52
CA SER A 56 2.87 -10.00 -2.53
C SER A 56 3.12 -10.65 -1.17
N THR A 57 4.11 -10.15 -0.45
CA THR A 57 4.41 -10.55 0.94
C THR A 57 4.24 -9.37 1.87
N ARG A 58 3.95 -9.65 3.14
CA ARG A 58 3.82 -8.66 4.21
C ARG A 58 4.72 -9.04 5.37
N THR A 59 5.69 -8.20 5.67
CA THR A 59 6.69 -8.45 6.72
C THR A 59 6.60 -7.34 7.77
N PRO A 60 6.03 -7.60 8.96
CA PRO A 60 6.08 -6.64 10.05
C PRO A 60 7.50 -6.51 10.58
N ILE A 61 7.92 -5.28 10.86
CA ILE A 61 9.24 -4.96 11.43
C ILE A 61 9.04 -4.40 12.83
N GLN A 62 9.68 -5.01 13.82
CA GLN A 62 9.68 -4.51 15.18
C GLN A 62 10.71 -3.40 15.33
N THR A 63 10.28 -2.29 15.91
CA THR A 63 11.13 -1.13 16.18
C THR A 63 10.54 -0.32 17.33
N GLU A 64 11.37 0.47 18.00
CA GLU A 64 10.95 1.40 19.05
C GLU A 64 10.59 2.79 18.49
N LEU A 65 10.92 3.08 17.22
CA LEU A 65 10.72 4.40 16.60
C LEU A 65 9.28 4.67 16.17
N TYR A 66 8.54 3.60 15.84
CA TYR A 66 7.19 3.70 15.29
C TYR A 66 6.29 2.64 15.91
N ILE A 67 5.00 2.97 16.09
CA ILE A 67 3.98 2.04 16.59
C ILE A 67 3.89 0.80 15.70
N GLN A 68 4.03 0.97 14.38
CA GLN A 68 3.97 -0.11 13.41
C GLN A 68 4.80 0.22 12.18
N VAL A 69 5.61 -0.74 11.75
CA VAL A 69 6.31 -0.72 10.46
C VAL A 69 6.02 -2.04 9.76
N VAL A 70 5.59 -1.97 8.50
CA VAL A 70 5.30 -3.14 7.67
C VAL A 70 5.90 -2.94 6.30
N LEU A 71 6.68 -3.92 5.85
CA LEU A 71 7.20 -3.98 4.49
C LEU A 71 6.26 -4.81 3.62
N PHE A 72 5.97 -4.30 2.43
CA PHE A 72 5.18 -4.97 1.43
C PHE A 72 6.04 -5.14 0.17
N ASP A 73 6.38 -6.38 -0.17
CA ASP A 73 7.17 -6.69 -1.36
C ASP A 73 6.26 -7.29 -2.43
N HIS A 74 6.28 -6.74 -3.63
CA HIS A 74 5.48 -7.22 -4.76
C HIS A 74 6.38 -7.75 -5.89
N ILE A 75 6.25 -9.04 -6.19
CA ILE A 75 7.00 -9.71 -7.26
C ILE A 75 6.30 -9.46 -8.58
N SER A 76 6.78 -8.42 -9.26
CA SER A 76 6.29 -8.04 -10.58
C SER A 76 6.65 -9.11 -11.64
N ARG A 77 5.69 -9.49 -12.49
CA ARG A 77 5.98 -10.45 -13.60
C ARG A 77 6.99 -9.83 -14.56
N ARG A 78 8.08 -10.54 -14.90
CA ARG A 78 8.97 -10.13 -16.00
C ARG A 78 8.20 -10.20 -17.32
N LYS A 79 8.46 -9.26 -18.25
CA LYS A 79 8.08 -9.47 -19.65
C LYS A 79 8.84 -10.70 -20.14
N THR A 80 8.12 -11.76 -20.48
CA THR A 80 8.57 -12.69 -21.53
C THR A 80 8.56 -11.98 -22.86
#